data_AF-A0A371CN14-F1
#
_entry.id   AF-A0A371CN14-F1
#
_cell.length_a   1.000
_cell.length_b   1.000
_cell.length_c   1.000
_cell.angle_alpha   90.00
_cell.angle_beta   90.00
_cell.angle_gamma   90.00
#
_symmetry.space_group_name_H-M   'P 1'
#
loop_
_entity.id
_entity.type
_entity.pdbx_description
1 polymer ?
#
loop_
_entity_poly.entity_id
_entity_poly.type
_entity_poly.pdbx_seq_one_letter_code
_entity_poly.pdbx_strand_id
1 'polypeptide(L)'
;MPFGEVVCGSPGSGKSTYCYGKHQLFTALNRPIAIVNLDPANENIPYPCAIDVASLIKLEDVMNEFGLGPNGGMLYCMEYLEANYDWLEDQLKELDKDDYVLFDLPGQVELSTNHPSVKNIIKKLTKSGFRLAAVHLCDAHYVTDASKYVSVLMLSLRAMLHLELPHVNVLSKIDLIHQYGDLDFNLDFYTEVQDLSYLENLLTQQSPRYAALNMAICSLVEDFGLVGFETLAVEDKESMLHLTHVIDKATGCVFVPPESVGQPPDTVDASDKPSTQRPNTYALMTSAAGQIRGPRSDARDVQERWIDAREEWDAWEKVQWRKEGVQVQEEAARQKSKIRERNPTAPPAEKTASAT
;
A
#
# COMPACT_ATOMS: atom_id res chain seq x y z
N MET A 1 -17.04 7.04 -9.51
CA MET A 1 -17.00 5.71 -8.89
C MET A 1 -15.66 5.67 -8.18
N PRO A 2 -15.66 5.33 -6.89
CA PRO A 2 -14.45 5.40 -6.08
C PRO A 2 -13.46 4.29 -6.48
N PHE A 3 -12.19 4.64 -6.52
CA PHE A 3 -11.08 3.70 -6.62
C PHE A 3 -10.60 3.38 -5.22
N GLY A 4 -10.05 2.19 -5.04
CA GLY A 4 -9.50 1.83 -3.75
C GLY A 4 -8.72 0.55 -3.79
N GLU A 5 -8.24 0.17 -2.63
CA GLU A 5 -7.60 -1.12 -2.44
C GLU A 5 -7.92 -1.72 -1.09
N VAL A 6 -7.88 -3.04 -1.07
CA VAL A 6 -8.10 -3.86 0.11
C VAL A 6 -6.74 -4.39 0.55
N VAL A 7 -6.27 -3.91 1.69
CA VAL A 7 -4.98 -4.31 2.25
C VAL A 7 -5.18 -5.55 3.10
N CYS A 8 -4.54 -6.64 2.72
CA CYS A 8 -4.59 -7.92 3.42
C CYS A 8 -3.17 -8.48 3.65
N GLY A 9 -3.06 -9.52 4.47
CA GLY A 9 -1.79 -10.14 4.79
C GLY A 9 -1.71 -10.55 6.26
N SER A 10 -0.72 -11.40 6.57
CA SER A 10 -0.57 -11.99 7.90
C SER A 10 -0.35 -10.96 9.01
N PRO A 11 -0.57 -11.34 10.28
CA PRO A 11 -0.26 -10.45 11.40
C PRO A 11 1.21 -10.07 11.37
N GLY A 12 1.50 -8.79 11.57
CA GLY A 12 2.87 -8.28 11.55
C GLY A 12 3.46 -8.00 10.16
N SER A 13 2.76 -8.29 9.05
CA SER A 13 3.26 -7.97 7.69
C SER A 13 3.35 -6.47 7.38
N GLY A 14 2.81 -5.61 8.25
CA GLY A 14 2.93 -4.15 8.14
C GLY A 14 1.74 -3.45 7.47
N LYS A 15 0.54 -4.05 7.45
CA LYS A 15 -0.69 -3.48 6.84
C LYS A 15 -0.99 -2.05 7.29
N SER A 16 -1.19 -1.83 8.59
CA SER A 16 -1.50 -0.49 9.11
C SER A 16 -0.35 0.50 8.93
N THR A 17 0.90 0.03 8.96
CA THR A 17 2.08 0.86 8.64
C THR A 17 2.08 1.30 7.18
N TYR A 18 1.79 0.38 6.26
CA TYR A 18 1.60 0.68 4.84
C TYR A 18 0.44 1.65 4.62
N CYS A 19 -0.70 1.46 5.31
CA CYS A 19 -1.83 2.38 5.24
C CYS A 19 -1.46 3.79 5.65
N TYR A 20 -0.70 3.93 6.75
CA TYR A 20 -0.22 5.23 7.19
C TYR A 20 0.79 5.85 6.21
N GLY A 21 1.75 5.08 5.71
CA GLY A 21 2.71 5.53 4.70
C GLY A 21 2.01 5.98 3.42
N LYS A 22 0.96 5.28 3.00
CA LYS A 22 0.15 5.65 1.84
C LYS A 22 -0.61 6.94 2.06
N HIS A 23 -1.20 7.13 3.24
CA HIS A 23 -1.83 8.40 3.62
C HIS A 23 -0.84 9.57 3.56
N GLN A 24 0.37 9.40 4.11
CA GLN A 24 1.41 10.42 4.06
C GLN A 24 1.82 10.74 2.62
N LEU A 25 2.04 9.71 1.79
CA LEU A 25 2.39 9.89 0.37
C LEU A 25 1.28 10.63 -0.38
N PHE A 26 0.03 10.19 -0.23
CA PHE A 26 -1.11 10.78 -0.92
C PHE A 26 -1.34 12.23 -0.48
N THR A 27 -1.21 12.52 0.82
CA THR A 27 -1.23 13.89 1.35
C THR A 27 -0.12 14.74 0.74
N ALA A 28 1.11 14.24 0.67
CA ALA A 28 2.24 14.96 0.09
C ALA A 28 2.07 15.22 -1.42
N LEU A 29 1.39 14.31 -2.11
CA LEU A 29 1.01 14.50 -3.50
C LEU A 29 -0.15 15.51 -3.61
N ASN A 30 -1.02 15.68 -2.60
CA ASN A 30 -2.36 16.29 -2.67
C ASN A 30 -3.36 15.43 -3.44
N ARG A 31 -3.23 14.10 -3.33
CA ARG A 31 -4.23 13.14 -3.78
C ARG A 31 -5.16 12.82 -2.60
N PRO A 32 -6.48 13.03 -2.72
CA PRO A 32 -7.43 12.70 -1.65
C PRO A 32 -7.41 11.21 -1.31
N ILE A 33 -7.46 10.89 -0.02
CA ILE A 33 -7.42 9.52 0.50
C ILE A 33 -8.25 9.42 1.78
N ALA A 34 -9.05 8.36 1.87
CA ALA A 34 -9.79 7.98 3.06
C ALA A 34 -9.41 6.57 3.47
N ILE A 35 -9.06 6.37 4.75
CA ILE A 35 -8.76 5.04 5.28
C ILE A 35 -9.96 4.52 6.06
N VAL A 36 -10.38 3.31 5.72
CA VAL A 36 -11.43 2.54 6.37
C VAL A 36 -10.78 1.41 7.16
N ASN A 37 -10.80 1.50 8.49
CA ASN A 37 -10.34 0.42 9.36
C ASN A 37 -11.45 -0.63 9.49
N LEU A 38 -11.16 -1.85 9.02
CA LEU A 38 -12.02 -3.02 9.20
C LEU A 38 -11.46 -4.01 10.24
N ASP A 39 -10.39 -3.66 10.98
CA ASP A 39 -9.89 -4.45 12.10
C ASP A 39 -10.55 -4.04 13.43
N PRO A 40 -11.48 -4.85 13.98
CA PRO A 40 -12.18 -4.56 15.24
C PRO A 40 -11.32 -4.79 16.49
N ALA A 41 -10.09 -5.29 16.33
CA ALA A 41 -9.13 -5.49 17.41
C ALA A 41 -8.08 -4.36 17.50
N ASN A 42 -8.09 -3.41 16.57
CA ASN A 42 -7.09 -2.36 16.52
C ASN A 42 -7.44 -1.19 17.46
N GLU A 43 -6.84 -1.17 18.64
CA GLU A 43 -7.08 -0.12 19.63
C GLU A 43 -6.32 1.19 19.34
N ASN A 44 -5.20 1.12 18.62
CA ASN A 44 -4.28 2.25 18.41
C ASN A 44 -4.03 2.47 16.92
N ILE A 45 -5.00 3.09 16.25
CA ILE A 45 -4.92 3.39 14.83
C ILE A 45 -3.86 4.49 14.59
N PRO A 46 -2.79 4.23 13.82
CA PRO A 46 -1.67 5.16 13.66
C PRO A 46 -1.91 6.27 12.63
N TYR A 47 -3.07 6.28 11.98
CA TYR A 47 -3.42 7.15 10.85
C TYR A 47 -4.77 7.85 11.06
N PRO A 48 -5.06 8.94 10.33
CA PRO A 48 -6.40 9.52 10.27
C PRO A 48 -7.39 8.51 9.69
N CYS A 49 -8.24 7.95 10.55
CA CYS A 49 -9.24 6.97 10.18
C CYS A 49 -10.54 7.69 9.79
N ALA A 50 -11.04 7.46 8.58
CA ALA A 50 -12.30 8.05 8.11
C ALA A 50 -13.51 7.24 8.60
N ILE A 51 -13.40 5.91 8.55
CA ILE A 51 -14.45 4.99 9.00
C ILE A 51 -13.79 3.88 9.81
N ASP A 52 -14.30 3.62 11.00
CA ASP A 52 -13.77 2.59 11.90
C ASP A 52 -14.85 1.58 12.30
N VAL A 53 -14.64 0.31 11.97
CA VAL A 53 -15.54 -0.79 12.33
C VAL A 53 -15.73 -0.91 13.85
N ALA A 54 -14.78 -0.45 14.66
CA ALA A 54 -14.90 -0.48 16.12
C ALA A 54 -16.07 0.38 16.65
N SER A 55 -16.62 1.28 15.83
CA SER A 55 -17.85 2.02 16.15
C SER A 55 -19.12 1.20 15.94
N LEU A 56 -19.08 0.15 15.12
CA LEU A 56 -20.14 -0.82 14.92
C LEU A 56 -20.01 -2.01 15.87
N ILE A 57 -18.82 -2.62 15.94
CA ILE A 57 -18.55 -3.82 16.73
C ILE A 57 -17.08 -3.90 17.13
N LYS A 58 -16.82 -4.22 18.40
CA LYS A 58 -15.46 -4.41 18.94
C LYS A 58 -15.21 -5.86 19.27
N LEU A 59 -13.98 -6.31 19.06
CA LEU A 59 -13.60 -7.70 19.36
C LEU A 59 -13.79 -8.04 20.84
N GLU A 60 -13.38 -7.15 21.73
CA GLU A 60 -13.45 -7.36 23.20
C GLU A 60 -14.90 -7.57 23.66
N ASP A 61 -15.84 -6.77 23.17
CA ASP A 61 -17.26 -6.87 23.51
C ASP A 61 -17.83 -8.23 23.09
N VAL A 62 -17.51 -8.68 21.87
CA VAL A 62 -17.93 -9.98 21.33
C VAL A 62 -17.35 -11.14 22.14
N MET A 63 -16.06 -11.07 22.49
CA MET A 63 -15.43 -12.10 23.30
C MET A 63 -16.09 -12.22 24.67
N ASN A 64 -16.40 -11.10 25.30
CA ASN A 64 -17.03 -11.06 26.63
C ASN A 64 -18.49 -11.52 26.59
N GLU A 65 -19.27 -11.12 25.57
CA GLU A 65 -20.69 -11.45 25.46
C GLU A 65 -20.94 -12.91 25.06
N PHE A 66 -20.18 -13.42 24.09
CA PHE A 66 -20.39 -14.76 23.53
C PHE A 66 -19.42 -15.82 24.08
N GLY A 67 -18.47 -15.45 24.94
CA GLY A 67 -17.47 -16.36 25.49
C GLY A 67 -16.53 -16.95 24.42
N LEU A 68 -16.31 -16.21 23.33
CA LEU A 68 -15.48 -16.65 22.21
C LEU A 68 -14.00 -16.34 22.47
N GLY A 69 -13.11 -17.18 21.94
CA GLY A 69 -11.69 -16.85 21.85
C GLY A 69 -11.42 -15.80 20.76
N PRO A 70 -10.20 -15.19 20.72
CA PRO A 70 -9.90 -14.08 19.82
C PRO A 70 -10.18 -14.35 18.33
N ASN A 71 -9.80 -15.54 17.83
CA ASN A 71 -10.05 -15.89 16.42
C ASN A 71 -11.53 -16.10 16.11
N GLY A 72 -12.28 -16.71 17.05
CA GLY A 72 -13.72 -16.90 16.90
C GLY A 72 -14.49 -15.59 16.99
N GLY A 73 -14.09 -14.70 17.91
CA GLY A 73 -14.64 -13.35 18.03
C GLY A 73 -14.36 -12.52 16.78
N MET A 74 -13.17 -12.61 16.20
CA MET A 74 -12.83 -11.91 14.96
C MET A 74 -13.70 -12.38 13.78
N LEU A 75 -13.93 -13.68 13.68
CA LEU A 75 -14.81 -14.25 12.66
C LEU A 75 -16.23 -13.69 12.80
N TYR A 76 -16.75 -13.70 14.02
CA TYR A 76 -18.06 -13.16 14.34
C TYR A 76 -18.16 -11.67 13.99
N CYS A 77 -17.13 -10.87 14.30
CA CYS A 77 -17.11 -9.45 13.94
C CYS A 77 -17.25 -9.24 12.43
N MET A 78 -16.57 -10.05 11.62
CA MET A 78 -16.65 -9.96 10.15
C MET A 78 -18.01 -10.42 9.62
N GLU A 79 -18.60 -11.48 10.20
CA GLU A 79 -19.96 -11.93 9.88
C GLU A 79 -21.00 -10.85 10.24
N TYR A 80 -20.82 -10.19 11.39
CA TYR A 80 -21.69 -9.11 11.85
C TYR A 80 -21.60 -7.89 10.93
N LEU A 81 -20.39 -7.49 10.52
CA LEU A 81 -20.19 -6.44 9.52
C LEU A 81 -20.84 -6.80 8.17
N GLU A 82 -20.70 -8.06 7.72
CA GLU A 82 -21.32 -8.52 6.48
C GLU A 82 -22.86 -8.45 6.54
N ALA A 83 -23.44 -8.87 7.66
CA ALA A 83 -24.88 -8.84 7.92
C ALA A 83 -25.41 -7.40 8.01
N ASN A 84 -24.62 -6.49 8.57
CA ASN A 84 -24.95 -5.07 8.73
C ASN A 84 -24.22 -4.19 7.71
N TYR A 85 -24.00 -4.69 6.50
CA TYR A 85 -23.25 -3.98 5.45
C TYR A 85 -23.83 -2.60 5.12
N ASP A 86 -25.14 -2.41 5.30
CA ASP A 86 -25.80 -1.12 5.06
C ASP A 86 -25.15 0.01 5.90
N TRP A 87 -24.66 -0.30 7.11
CA TRP A 87 -23.89 0.64 7.93
C TRP A 87 -22.61 1.10 7.21
N LEU A 88 -21.82 0.17 6.68
CA LEU A 88 -20.60 0.49 5.95
C LEU A 88 -20.93 1.25 4.67
N GLU A 89 -21.99 0.86 3.97
CA GLU A 89 -22.42 1.55 2.74
C GLU A 89 -22.81 3.01 3.01
N ASP A 90 -23.54 3.26 4.10
CA ASP A 90 -23.95 4.62 4.46
C ASP A 90 -22.77 5.48 4.88
N GLN A 91 -21.83 4.94 5.66
CA GLN A 91 -20.59 5.65 5.99
C GLN A 91 -19.75 5.97 4.74
N LEU A 92 -19.67 5.03 3.78
CA LEU A 92 -18.96 5.25 2.52
C LEU A 92 -19.62 6.31 1.62
N LYS A 93 -20.94 6.53 1.73
CA LYS A 93 -21.66 7.58 0.99
C LYS A 93 -21.35 8.99 1.53
N GLU A 94 -20.92 9.10 2.79
CA GLU A 94 -20.54 10.37 3.41
C GLU A 94 -19.13 10.83 3.03
N LEU A 95 -18.29 9.92 2.52
CA LEU A 95 -16.95 10.25 2.03
C LEU A 95 -16.99 11.11 0.77
N ASP A 96 -15.92 11.87 0.55
CA ASP A 96 -15.80 12.66 -0.67
C ASP A 96 -15.71 11.75 -1.88
N LYS A 97 -16.46 12.09 -2.94
CA LYS A 97 -16.54 11.25 -4.15
C LYS A 97 -15.18 11.04 -4.82
N ASP A 98 -14.26 11.98 -4.62
CA ASP A 98 -12.93 11.99 -5.22
C ASP A 98 -11.87 11.27 -4.35
N ASP A 99 -12.26 10.76 -3.17
CA ASP A 99 -11.36 10.02 -2.29
C ASP A 99 -10.94 8.68 -2.89
N TYR A 100 -9.64 8.39 -2.81
CA TYR A 100 -9.14 7.03 -2.93
C TYR A 100 -9.35 6.30 -1.60
N VAL A 101 -10.03 5.15 -1.64
CA VAL A 101 -10.43 4.47 -0.39
C VAL A 101 -9.52 3.29 -0.09
N LEU A 102 -8.92 3.30 1.09
CA LEU A 102 -8.02 2.27 1.57
C LEU A 102 -8.70 1.44 2.66
N PHE A 103 -8.93 0.15 2.42
CA PHE A 103 -9.53 -0.75 3.41
C PHE A 103 -8.43 -1.54 4.13
N ASP A 104 -8.20 -1.25 5.41
CA ASP A 104 -7.28 -2.02 6.27
C ASP A 104 -8.02 -3.21 6.88
N LEU A 105 -7.71 -4.44 6.45
CA LEU A 105 -8.35 -5.65 6.95
C LEU A 105 -7.68 -6.19 8.22
N PRO A 106 -8.42 -6.96 9.05
CA PRO A 106 -7.83 -7.66 10.17
C PRO A 106 -6.69 -8.58 9.75
N GLY A 107 -5.72 -8.79 10.65
CA GLY A 107 -4.50 -9.53 10.33
C GLY A 107 -4.64 -11.04 10.16
N GLN A 108 -5.77 -11.63 10.53
CA GLN A 108 -6.00 -13.07 10.46
C GLN A 108 -6.11 -13.52 9.00
N VAL A 109 -5.16 -14.33 8.56
CA VAL A 109 -5.05 -14.77 7.15
C VAL A 109 -6.29 -15.53 6.68
N GLU A 110 -6.92 -16.28 7.60
CA GLU A 110 -8.10 -17.11 7.35
C GLU A 110 -9.29 -16.31 6.82
N LEU A 111 -9.39 -15.03 7.21
CA LEU A 111 -10.43 -14.12 6.72
C LEU A 111 -10.28 -13.82 5.23
N SER A 112 -9.03 -13.68 4.78
CA SER A 112 -8.71 -13.36 3.38
C SER A 112 -8.59 -14.59 2.48
N THR A 113 -8.43 -15.79 3.04
CA THR A 113 -8.17 -17.02 2.27
C THR A 113 -9.30 -18.05 2.31
N ASN A 114 -10.08 -18.10 3.39
CA ASN A 114 -11.04 -19.18 3.63
C ASN A 114 -12.45 -18.66 3.92
N HIS A 115 -12.57 -17.64 4.77
CA HIS A 115 -13.86 -17.19 5.24
C HIS A 115 -14.62 -16.38 4.16
N PRO A 116 -15.91 -16.63 3.92
CA PRO A 116 -16.65 -15.95 2.87
C PRO A 116 -16.95 -14.47 3.16
N SER A 117 -16.95 -14.03 4.42
CA SER A 117 -17.44 -12.68 4.76
C SER A 117 -16.68 -11.54 4.09
N VAL A 118 -15.35 -11.55 4.12
CA VAL A 118 -14.54 -10.52 3.43
C VAL A 118 -14.84 -10.52 1.93
N LYS A 119 -14.89 -11.69 1.30
CA LYS A 119 -15.25 -11.84 -0.12
C LYS A 119 -16.64 -11.27 -0.42
N ASN A 120 -17.62 -11.54 0.45
CA ASN A 120 -18.99 -11.06 0.26
C ASN A 120 -19.09 -9.54 0.44
N ILE A 121 -18.40 -8.97 1.43
CA ILE A 121 -18.28 -7.51 1.63
C ILE A 121 -17.65 -6.86 0.39
N ILE A 122 -16.52 -7.39 -0.10
CA ILE A 122 -15.87 -6.91 -1.33
C ILE A 122 -16.82 -6.98 -2.52
N LYS A 123 -17.56 -8.08 -2.69
CA LYS A 123 -18.54 -8.21 -3.78
C LYS A 123 -19.65 -7.17 -3.68
N LYS A 124 -20.10 -6.80 -2.48
CA LYS A 124 -21.06 -5.72 -2.28
C LYS A 124 -20.43 -4.36 -2.63
N LEU A 125 -19.19 -4.08 -2.20
CA LEU A 125 -18.46 -2.85 -2.57
C LEU A 125 -18.30 -2.70 -4.09
N THR A 126 -17.87 -3.75 -4.78
CA THR A 126 -17.73 -3.74 -6.24
C THR A 126 -19.07 -3.54 -6.94
N LYS A 127 -20.16 -4.12 -6.42
CA LYS A 127 -21.53 -3.87 -6.94
C LYS A 127 -22.00 -2.43 -6.72
N SER A 128 -21.59 -1.79 -5.62
CA SER A 128 -21.83 -0.36 -5.35
C SER A 128 -20.92 0.55 -6.21
N GLY A 129 -20.09 -0.02 -7.08
CA GLY A 129 -19.30 0.68 -8.10
C GLY A 129 -17.83 0.88 -7.76
N PHE A 130 -17.35 0.38 -6.63
CA PHE A 130 -15.92 0.50 -6.29
C PHE A 130 -15.05 -0.29 -7.28
N ARG A 131 -13.95 0.32 -7.71
CA ARG A 131 -12.89 -0.37 -8.47
C ARG A 131 -11.74 -0.67 -7.52
N LEU A 132 -11.67 -1.93 -7.08
CA LEU A 132 -10.74 -2.36 -6.03
C LEU A 132 -9.63 -3.25 -6.61
N ALA A 133 -8.44 -3.12 -6.03
CA ALA A 133 -7.39 -4.13 -6.09
C ALA A 133 -7.10 -4.64 -4.67
N ALA A 134 -6.67 -5.88 -4.54
CA ALA A 134 -6.19 -6.42 -3.28
C ALA A 134 -4.66 -6.27 -3.22
N VAL A 135 -4.16 -5.70 -2.12
CA VAL A 135 -2.73 -5.57 -1.84
C VAL A 135 -2.39 -6.53 -0.71
N HIS A 136 -1.72 -7.63 -1.06
CA HIS A 136 -1.41 -8.70 -0.13
C HIS A 136 0.03 -8.59 0.36
N LEU A 137 0.19 -8.08 1.58
CA LEU A 137 1.50 -7.88 2.20
C LEU A 137 1.99 -9.17 2.86
N CYS A 138 3.18 -9.61 2.44
CA CYS A 138 3.94 -10.71 3.01
C CYS A 138 5.28 -10.18 3.50
N ASP A 139 5.68 -10.54 4.71
CA ASP A 139 6.96 -10.11 5.27
C ASP A 139 8.13 -10.71 4.47
N ALA A 140 9.11 -9.89 4.06
CA ALA A 140 10.30 -10.33 3.34
C ALA A 140 11.11 -11.40 4.10
N HIS A 141 10.96 -11.50 5.42
CA HIS A 141 11.57 -12.60 6.20
C HIS A 141 11.21 -13.98 5.67
N TYR A 142 10.05 -14.16 5.04
CA TYR A 142 9.63 -15.48 4.54
C TYR A 142 10.46 -15.98 3.36
N VAL A 143 11.15 -15.11 2.61
CA VAL A 143 11.97 -15.54 1.46
C VAL A 143 13.36 -16.06 1.87
N THR A 144 13.74 -15.90 3.14
CA THR A 144 15.03 -16.40 3.67
C THR A 144 15.05 -17.90 3.93
N ASP A 145 13.93 -18.60 3.74
CA ASP A 145 13.84 -20.05 3.89
C ASP A 145 12.91 -20.63 2.81
N ALA A 146 13.38 -21.64 2.10
CA ALA A 146 12.66 -22.26 1.00
C ALA A 146 11.27 -22.79 1.41
N SER A 147 11.13 -23.41 2.58
CA SER A 147 9.86 -23.97 3.05
C SER A 147 8.85 -22.86 3.42
N LYS A 148 9.33 -21.78 4.06
CA LYS A 148 8.51 -20.59 4.34
C LYS A 148 8.07 -19.91 3.04
N TYR A 149 8.98 -19.77 2.08
CA TYR A 149 8.68 -19.16 0.79
C TYR A 149 7.57 -19.91 0.05
N VAL A 150 7.68 -21.24 -0.09
CA VAL A 150 6.63 -22.09 -0.69
C VAL A 150 5.29 -21.93 0.03
N SER A 151 5.30 -21.80 1.35
CA SER A 151 4.08 -21.56 2.14
C SER A 151 3.42 -20.22 1.79
N VAL A 152 4.22 -19.16 1.60
CA VAL A 152 3.73 -17.84 1.17
C VAL A 152 3.21 -17.86 -0.26
N LEU A 153 3.83 -18.61 -1.16
CA LEU A 153 3.32 -18.79 -2.53
C LEU A 153 1.92 -19.40 -2.53
N MET A 154 1.73 -20.46 -1.76
CA MET A 154 0.43 -21.13 -1.62
C MET A 154 -0.61 -20.23 -0.96
N LEU A 155 -0.23 -19.49 0.08
CA LEU A 155 -1.12 -18.54 0.75
C LEU A 155 -1.57 -17.42 -0.20
N SER A 156 -0.63 -16.86 -0.97
CA SER A 156 -0.89 -15.81 -1.94
C SER A 156 -1.79 -16.29 -3.06
N LEU A 157 -1.50 -17.46 -3.66
CA LEU A 157 -2.35 -18.07 -4.67
C LEU A 157 -3.78 -18.31 -4.14
N ARG A 158 -3.89 -18.80 -2.89
CA ARG A 158 -5.19 -19.01 -2.26
C ARG A 158 -5.97 -17.71 -2.06
N ALA A 159 -5.32 -16.65 -1.57
CA ALA A 159 -5.94 -15.34 -1.38
C ALA A 159 -6.42 -14.75 -2.72
N MET A 160 -5.60 -14.84 -3.77
CA MET A 160 -5.95 -14.41 -5.13
C MET A 160 -7.24 -15.07 -5.63
N LEU A 161 -7.31 -16.40 -5.52
CA LEU A 161 -8.48 -17.18 -5.95
C LEU A 161 -9.71 -16.91 -5.09
N HIS A 162 -9.53 -16.64 -3.80
CA HIS A 162 -10.65 -16.43 -2.89
C HIS A 162 -11.28 -15.06 -3.04
N LEU A 163 -10.47 -13.99 -3.08
CA LEU A 163 -10.93 -12.60 -3.13
C LEU A 163 -11.46 -12.17 -4.50
N GLU A 164 -11.02 -12.82 -5.59
CA GLU A 164 -11.49 -12.54 -6.96
C GLU A 164 -11.31 -11.06 -7.39
N LEU A 165 -10.27 -10.40 -6.89
CA LEU A 165 -9.87 -9.03 -7.26
C LEU A 165 -8.57 -9.05 -8.08
N PRO A 166 -8.29 -8.00 -8.88
CA PRO A 166 -6.92 -7.70 -9.30
C PRO A 166 -6.03 -7.68 -8.06
N HIS A 167 -4.99 -8.51 -8.04
CA HIS A 167 -4.23 -8.79 -6.82
C HIS A 167 -2.76 -8.43 -7.04
N VAL A 168 -2.20 -7.67 -6.12
CA VAL A 168 -0.78 -7.31 -6.08
C VAL A 168 -0.22 -7.92 -4.81
N ASN A 169 0.59 -8.97 -4.93
CA ASN A 169 1.32 -9.47 -3.78
C ASN A 169 2.57 -8.62 -3.57
N VAL A 170 2.94 -8.39 -2.32
CA VAL A 170 4.01 -7.47 -1.97
C VAL A 170 4.89 -8.10 -0.89
N LEU A 171 6.19 -8.16 -1.13
CA LEU A 171 7.20 -8.43 -0.11
C LEU A 171 7.49 -7.13 0.65
N SER A 172 6.91 -7.00 1.83
CA SER A 172 7.09 -5.85 2.71
C SER A 172 8.36 -5.95 3.55
N LYS A 173 8.82 -4.81 4.05
CA LYS A 173 10.02 -4.70 4.90
C LYS A 173 11.30 -5.18 4.20
N ILE A 174 11.39 -4.93 2.89
CA ILE A 174 12.58 -5.33 2.12
C ILE A 174 13.86 -4.67 2.64
N ASP A 175 13.73 -3.49 3.27
CA ASP A 175 14.80 -2.77 3.96
C ASP A 175 15.40 -3.54 5.15
N LEU A 176 14.66 -4.49 5.72
CA LEU A 176 15.09 -5.32 6.85
C LEU A 176 15.69 -6.67 6.42
N ILE A 177 15.70 -7.00 5.13
CA ILE A 177 16.07 -8.34 4.65
C ILE A 177 17.47 -8.78 5.09
N HIS A 178 18.44 -7.85 5.10
CA HIS A 178 19.79 -8.10 5.58
C HIS A 178 19.87 -8.50 7.06
N GLN A 179 18.86 -8.14 7.87
CA GLN A 179 18.78 -8.54 9.28
C GLN A 179 18.28 -9.98 9.44
N TYR A 180 17.63 -10.53 8.42
CA TYR A 180 17.03 -11.86 8.44
C TYR A 180 17.99 -12.96 7.98
N GLY A 181 19.01 -12.62 7.19
CA GLY A 181 20.05 -13.52 6.70
C GLY A 181 20.37 -13.28 5.23
N ASP A 182 21.27 -14.10 4.69
CA ASP A 182 21.57 -14.12 3.27
C ASP A 182 20.45 -14.83 2.49
N LEU A 183 20.20 -14.41 1.26
CA LEU A 183 19.28 -15.09 0.35
C LEU A 183 20.02 -16.18 -0.43
N ASP A 184 19.36 -17.32 -0.64
CA ASP A 184 19.90 -18.40 -1.47
C ASP A 184 19.95 -18.00 -2.95
N PHE A 185 19.06 -17.10 -3.38
CA PHE A 185 18.95 -16.60 -4.75
C PHE A 185 18.82 -15.07 -4.78
N ASN A 186 18.94 -14.49 -5.98
CA ASN A 186 18.67 -13.08 -6.19
C ASN A 186 17.19 -12.74 -5.93
N LEU A 187 16.91 -11.47 -5.68
CA LEU A 187 15.57 -11.01 -5.36
C LEU A 187 14.57 -11.20 -6.51
N ASP A 188 15.05 -11.13 -7.76
CA ASP A 188 14.27 -11.36 -8.98
C ASP A 188 13.61 -12.75 -8.99
N PHE A 189 14.33 -13.79 -8.55
CA PHE A 189 13.81 -15.14 -8.39
C PHE A 189 12.56 -15.18 -7.48
N TYR A 190 12.61 -14.47 -6.35
CA TYR A 190 11.50 -14.44 -5.40
C TYR A 190 10.35 -13.54 -5.83
N THR A 191 10.63 -12.49 -6.61
CA THR A 191 9.60 -11.57 -7.10
C THR A 191 8.88 -12.08 -8.35
N GLU A 192 9.61 -12.70 -9.28
CA GLU A 192 9.04 -13.20 -10.53
C GLU A 192 8.38 -14.57 -10.38
N VAL A 193 8.81 -15.36 -9.39
CA VAL A 193 8.26 -16.70 -9.08
C VAL A 193 8.31 -17.63 -10.31
N GLN A 194 9.46 -17.63 -10.98
CA GLN A 194 9.73 -18.49 -12.14
C GLN A 194 10.87 -19.46 -11.85
N ASP A 195 10.78 -20.65 -12.44
CA ASP A 195 11.75 -21.72 -12.32
C ASP A 195 12.00 -22.15 -10.85
N LEU A 196 10.93 -22.40 -10.11
CA LEU A 196 10.94 -22.90 -8.72
C LEU A 196 11.67 -24.25 -8.56
N SER A 197 12.07 -24.88 -9.66
CA SER A 197 12.95 -26.05 -9.67
C SER A 197 14.27 -25.82 -8.91
N TYR A 198 14.78 -24.58 -8.88
CA TYR A 198 15.96 -24.23 -8.08
C TYR A 198 15.81 -24.52 -6.58
N LEU A 199 14.58 -24.55 -6.06
CA LEU A 199 14.31 -24.87 -4.65
C LEU A 199 14.45 -26.36 -4.34
N GLU A 200 14.52 -27.24 -5.34
CA GLU A 200 14.47 -28.70 -5.14
C GLU A 200 15.55 -29.16 -4.16
N ASN A 201 16.79 -28.71 -4.35
CA ASN A 201 17.91 -29.10 -3.50
C ASN A 201 17.72 -28.63 -2.05
N LEU A 202 17.29 -27.38 -1.85
CA LEU A 202 17.06 -26.79 -0.52
C LEU A 202 15.94 -27.51 0.21
N LEU A 203 14.80 -27.70 -0.46
CA LEU A 203 13.61 -28.35 0.11
C LEU A 203 13.86 -29.83 0.41
N THR A 204 14.62 -30.53 -0.46
CA THR A 204 14.98 -31.93 -0.27
C THR A 204 15.98 -32.10 0.87
N GLN A 205 16.93 -31.20 1.04
CA GLN A 205 17.87 -31.24 2.18
C GLN A 205 17.13 -31.05 3.51
N GLN A 206 16.17 -30.11 3.57
CA GLN A 206 15.37 -29.88 4.77
C GLN A 206 14.41 -31.03 5.07
N SER A 207 13.78 -31.59 4.02
CA SER A 207 12.72 -32.58 4.17
C SER A 207 12.68 -33.63 3.04
N PRO A 208 13.63 -34.58 3.00
CA PRO A 208 13.75 -35.54 1.89
C PRO A 208 12.48 -36.35 1.64
N ARG A 209 11.74 -36.63 2.71
CA ARG A 209 10.46 -37.36 2.66
C ARG A 209 9.40 -36.65 1.81
N TYR A 210 9.42 -35.32 1.76
CA TYR A 210 8.39 -34.51 1.10
C TYR A 210 8.86 -33.93 -0.24
N ALA A 211 10.03 -34.32 -0.76
CA ALA A 211 10.60 -33.78 -2.00
C ALA A 211 9.59 -33.81 -3.16
N ALA A 212 8.97 -34.96 -3.44
CA ALA A 212 7.99 -35.08 -4.52
C ALA A 212 6.74 -34.20 -4.31
N LEU A 213 6.30 -34.02 -3.07
CA LEU A 213 5.16 -33.15 -2.74
C LEU A 213 5.54 -31.67 -2.94
N ASN A 214 6.72 -31.27 -2.46
CA ASN A 214 7.23 -29.91 -2.61
C ASN A 214 7.36 -29.53 -4.08
N MET A 215 7.88 -30.44 -4.92
CA MET A 215 7.98 -30.19 -6.36
C MET A 215 6.62 -30.15 -7.06
N ALA A 216 5.66 -30.98 -6.64
CA ALA A 216 4.29 -30.89 -7.15
C ALA A 216 3.61 -29.56 -6.77
N ILE A 217 3.89 -29.05 -5.57
CA ILE A 217 3.41 -27.73 -5.14
C ILE A 217 4.06 -26.62 -5.97
N CYS A 218 5.38 -26.66 -6.17
CA CYS A 218 6.07 -25.67 -7.01
C CYS A 218 5.50 -25.64 -8.43
N SER A 219 5.36 -26.81 -9.06
CA SER A 219 4.73 -26.95 -10.38
C SER A 219 3.31 -26.36 -10.41
N LEU A 220 2.49 -26.60 -9.37
CA LEU A 220 1.15 -26.04 -9.29
C LEU A 220 1.18 -24.50 -9.30
N VAL A 221 2.07 -23.88 -8.52
CA VAL A 221 2.17 -22.42 -8.44
C VAL A 221 2.60 -21.84 -9.80
N GLU A 222 3.59 -22.46 -10.44
CA GLU A 222 4.10 -22.03 -11.75
C GLU A 222 3.09 -22.21 -12.88
N ASP A 223 2.35 -23.33 -12.90
CA ASP A 223 1.37 -23.65 -13.95
C ASP A 223 0.27 -22.59 -14.05
N PHE A 224 -0.12 -21.99 -12.92
CA PHE A 224 -1.06 -20.87 -12.94
C PHE A 224 -0.42 -19.56 -13.39
N GLY A 225 0.88 -19.36 -13.13
CA GLY A 225 1.63 -18.14 -13.50
C GLY A 225 1.01 -16.86 -12.95
N LEU A 226 0.21 -16.97 -11.88
CA LEU A 226 -0.54 -15.85 -11.29
C LEU A 226 0.26 -15.15 -10.19
N VAL A 227 1.11 -15.88 -9.48
CA VAL A 227 1.81 -15.35 -8.31
C VAL A 227 3.07 -14.62 -8.79
N GLY A 228 3.14 -13.34 -8.46
CA GLY A 228 4.34 -12.53 -8.51
C GLY A 228 4.30 -11.52 -7.37
N PHE A 229 5.44 -10.96 -7.00
CA PHE A 229 5.56 -10.00 -5.92
C PHE A 229 6.20 -8.70 -6.37
N GLU A 230 5.64 -7.59 -5.91
CA GLU A 230 6.34 -6.31 -5.84
C GLU A 230 7.10 -6.21 -4.52
N THR A 231 8.08 -5.31 -4.43
CA THR A 231 8.84 -5.09 -3.20
C THR A 231 8.43 -3.78 -2.54
N LEU A 232 8.49 -3.74 -1.22
CA LEU A 232 8.06 -2.58 -0.45
C LEU A 232 8.95 -2.29 0.75
N ALA A 233 9.54 -1.10 0.75
CA ALA A 233 10.06 -0.43 1.94
C ALA A 233 9.18 0.81 2.19
N VAL A 234 8.39 0.80 3.27
CA VAL A 234 7.40 1.87 3.52
C VAL A 234 8.05 3.23 3.77
N GLU A 235 9.24 3.23 4.36
CA GLU A 235 10.01 4.46 4.59
C GLU A 235 10.65 5.03 3.32
N ASP A 236 10.71 4.23 2.24
CA ASP A 236 11.26 4.66 0.96
C ASP A 236 10.17 5.22 0.03
N LYS A 237 10.30 6.49 -0.29
CA LYS A 237 9.36 7.21 -1.16
C LYS A 237 9.29 6.59 -2.57
N GLU A 238 10.41 6.17 -3.13
CA GLU A 238 10.45 5.60 -4.49
C GLU A 238 9.73 4.26 -4.53
N SER A 239 9.97 3.39 -3.55
CA SER A 239 9.24 2.13 -3.37
C SER A 239 7.72 2.34 -3.24
N MET A 240 7.28 3.28 -2.40
CA MET A 240 5.85 3.60 -2.23
C MET A 240 5.21 4.16 -3.53
N LEU A 241 5.93 4.98 -4.29
CA LEU A 241 5.47 5.52 -5.57
C LEU A 241 5.35 4.43 -6.64
N HIS A 242 6.34 3.55 -6.74
CA HIS A 242 6.33 2.42 -7.67
C HIS A 242 5.13 1.51 -7.38
N LEU A 243 4.95 1.08 -6.13
CA LEU A 243 3.82 0.23 -5.75
C LEU A 243 2.47 0.92 -6.02
N THR A 244 2.37 2.22 -5.74
CA THR A 244 1.15 3.00 -6.06
C THR A 244 0.86 2.99 -7.56
N HIS A 245 1.88 3.09 -8.42
CA HIS A 245 1.72 2.99 -9.87
C HIS A 245 1.21 1.63 -10.31
N VAL A 246 1.79 0.55 -9.77
CA VAL A 246 1.37 -0.83 -10.08
C VAL A 246 -0.11 -1.02 -9.69
N ILE A 247 -0.51 -0.53 -8.52
CA ILE A 247 -1.90 -0.62 -8.06
C ILE A 247 -2.83 0.27 -8.89
N ASP A 248 -2.43 1.49 -9.24
CA ASP A 248 -3.24 2.37 -10.08
C ASP A 248 -3.46 1.75 -11.48
N LYS A 249 -2.48 0.99 -12.00
CA LYS A 249 -2.65 0.20 -13.23
C LYS A 249 -3.63 -0.95 -13.03
N ALA A 250 -3.49 -1.72 -11.94
CA ALA A 250 -4.33 -2.88 -11.64
C ALA A 250 -5.81 -2.48 -11.42
N THR A 251 -6.05 -1.38 -10.70
CA THR A 251 -7.39 -0.80 -10.50
C THR A 251 -7.91 -0.09 -11.75
N GLY A 252 -7.00 0.31 -12.65
CA GLY A 252 -7.26 1.15 -13.82
C GLY A 252 -7.51 2.62 -13.50
N CYS A 253 -7.11 3.08 -12.32
CA CYS A 253 -7.07 4.50 -11.93
C CYS A 253 -6.17 5.32 -12.87
N VAL A 254 -5.14 4.69 -13.47
CA VAL A 254 -4.24 5.33 -14.45
C VAL A 254 -4.97 5.93 -15.66
N PHE A 255 -6.12 5.39 -16.06
CA PHE A 255 -6.76 5.72 -17.34
C PHE A 255 -7.79 6.87 -17.27
N VAL A 256 -7.85 7.65 -16.17
CA VAL A 256 -8.87 8.69 -15.98
C VAL A 256 -8.30 10.13 -16.14
N PRO A 257 -8.77 10.95 -17.13
CA PRO A 257 -8.09 12.20 -17.59
C PRO A 257 -8.58 13.57 -16.98
N PRO A 258 -7.80 14.71 -17.09
CA PRO A 258 -7.95 16.10 -16.51
C PRO A 258 -9.19 16.97 -16.82
N GLU A 259 -9.64 17.77 -15.82
CA GLU A 259 -10.62 18.87 -15.93
C GLU A 259 -9.94 20.12 -16.54
N SER A 260 -8.63 20.28 -16.35
CA SER A 260 -7.85 21.43 -16.80
C SER A 260 -7.12 21.22 -18.14
N VAL A 261 -7.22 20.04 -18.75
CA VAL A 261 -6.65 19.78 -20.07
C VAL A 261 -7.76 19.97 -21.09
N GLY A 262 -7.56 20.91 -22.00
CA GLY A 262 -8.48 21.16 -23.10
C GLY A 262 -8.82 19.86 -23.81
N GLN A 263 -10.10 19.51 -23.77
CA GLN A 263 -10.67 18.39 -24.49
C GLN A 263 -10.33 18.51 -25.99
N PRO A 264 -9.85 17.45 -26.67
CA PRO A 264 -9.76 17.44 -28.12
C PRO A 264 -11.12 17.85 -28.72
N PRO A 265 -11.16 18.55 -29.87
CA PRO A 265 -12.35 19.23 -30.37
C PRO A 265 -13.60 18.36 -30.63
N ASP A 266 -13.51 17.04 -30.46
CA ASP A 266 -14.58 16.05 -30.69
C ASP A 266 -14.99 15.24 -29.43
N THR A 267 -14.54 15.60 -28.21
CA THR A 267 -14.97 14.88 -27.00
C THR A 267 -16.18 15.52 -26.32
N VAL A 268 -17.06 14.68 -25.77
CA VAL A 268 -18.33 15.08 -25.16
C VAL A 268 -18.08 15.63 -23.76
N ASP A 269 -18.53 16.86 -23.50
CA ASP A 269 -18.42 17.53 -22.21
C ASP A 269 -19.12 16.74 -21.09
N ALA A 270 -18.42 16.48 -19.98
CA ALA A 270 -18.79 15.50 -18.95
C ALA A 270 -18.72 16.05 -17.51
N SER A 271 -18.77 17.37 -17.36
CA SER A 271 -18.65 18.07 -16.06
C SER A 271 -19.69 17.69 -14.99
N ASP A 272 -20.86 17.16 -15.39
CA ASP A 272 -21.97 16.78 -14.49
C ASP A 272 -21.92 15.32 -13.98
N LYS A 273 -20.84 14.57 -14.24
CA LYS A 273 -20.76 13.12 -13.98
C LYS A 273 -19.89 12.78 -12.75
N PRO A 274 -20.12 11.64 -12.07
CA PRO A 274 -19.41 11.25 -10.84
C PRO A 274 -17.90 11.07 -11.06
N SER A 275 -17.10 11.29 -10.00
CA SER A 275 -15.61 11.24 -9.86
C SER A 275 -14.82 10.20 -10.67
N THR A 276 -15.49 9.17 -11.17
CA THR A 276 -14.97 8.22 -12.17
C THR A 276 -14.62 8.79 -13.52
N GLN A 277 -15.16 9.95 -13.83
CA GLN A 277 -14.93 10.65 -15.08
C GLN A 277 -14.10 11.91 -14.84
N ARG A 278 -13.54 12.00 -13.63
CA ARG A 278 -12.67 13.08 -13.18
C ARG A 278 -11.23 12.60 -13.10
N PRO A 279 -10.28 13.51 -13.24
CA PRO A 279 -8.90 13.20 -13.50
C PRO A 279 -8.10 12.77 -12.31
N ASN A 280 -7.03 12.04 -12.57
CA ASN A 280 -5.91 12.00 -11.65
C ASN A 280 -4.67 12.67 -12.28
N THR A 281 -4.38 13.92 -11.90
CA THR A 281 -3.14 14.61 -12.27
C THR A 281 -1.89 13.85 -11.82
N TYR A 282 -1.99 13.05 -10.75
CA TYR A 282 -0.90 12.23 -10.23
C TYR A 282 -0.63 11.01 -11.10
N ALA A 283 -1.68 10.33 -11.58
CA ALA A 283 -1.51 9.26 -12.55
C ALA A 283 -0.88 9.78 -13.84
N LEU A 284 -1.19 10.99 -14.29
CA LEU A 284 -0.54 11.61 -15.45
C LEU A 284 0.94 11.93 -15.22
N MET A 285 1.34 12.39 -14.02
CA MET A 285 2.77 12.52 -13.67
C MET A 285 3.49 11.16 -13.66
N THR A 286 2.83 10.11 -13.17
CA THR A 286 3.39 8.75 -13.05
C THR A 286 3.35 7.96 -14.38
N SER A 287 2.38 8.23 -15.26
CA SER A 287 2.17 7.54 -16.53
C SER A 287 2.84 8.24 -17.71
N ALA A 288 2.91 9.57 -17.70
CA ALA A 288 3.72 10.32 -18.67
C ALA A 288 5.23 10.15 -18.42
N ALA A 289 5.63 9.64 -17.25
CA ALA A 289 7.00 9.22 -16.97
C ALA A 289 7.42 7.90 -17.67
N GLY A 290 6.52 7.23 -18.42
CA GLY A 290 6.79 5.93 -19.02
C GLY A 290 6.72 4.78 -18.01
N GLN A 291 7.38 3.65 -18.28
CA GLN A 291 7.87 2.83 -17.17
C GLN A 291 8.66 3.78 -16.28
N ILE A 292 8.30 3.94 -15.01
CA ILE A 292 9.21 4.56 -14.05
C ILE A 292 10.41 3.62 -14.03
N ARG A 293 11.39 3.85 -14.89
CA ARG A 293 12.77 3.35 -14.76
C ARG A 293 13.49 4.31 -13.82
N GLY A 294 12.86 4.57 -12.69
CA GLY A 294 13.51 5.20 -11.56
C GLY A 294 14.37 4.16 -10.86
N PRO A 295 15.38 4.58 -10.09
CA PRO A 295 16.04 3.66 -9.17
C PRO A 295 14.95 2.93 -8.35
N ARG A 296 15.12 1.62 -8.10
CA ARG A 296 14.24 0.82 -7.22
C ARG A 296 12.86 0.45 -7.78
N SER A 297 12.68 0.55 -9.09
CA SER A 297 11.50 0.02 -9.79
C SER A 297 11.68 -1.43 -10.25
N ASP A 298 12.93 -1.87 -10.37
CA ASP A 298 13.34 -3.21 -10.75
C ASP A 298 13.86 -3.94 -9.50
N ALA A 299 13.53 -5.23 -9.36
CA ALA A 299 14.00 -6.06 -8.25
C ALA A 299 15.54 -6.04 -8.11
N ARG A 300 16.26 -5.87 -9.22
CA ARG A 300 17.73 -5.78 -9.24
C ARG A 300 18.24 -4.49 -8.61
N ASP A 301 17.59 -3.36 -8.87
CA ASP A 301 17.94 -2.08 -8.24
C ASP A 301 17.64 -2.13 -6.73
N VAL A 302 16.54 -2.78 -6.35
CA VAL A 302 16.14 -2.99 -4.95
C VAL A 302 17.17 -3.89 -4.25
N GLN A 303 17.62 -4.97 -4.90
CA GLN A 303 18.68 -5.82 -4.40
C GLN A 303 20.00 -5.04 -4.23
N GLU A 304 20.42 -4.27 -5.23
CA GLU A 304 21.63 -3.44 -5.14
C GLU A 304 21.55 -2.47 -3.95
N ARG A 305 20.40 -1.82 -3.77
CA ARG A 305 20.17 -0.84 -2.71
C ARG A 305 20.16 -1.45 -1.30
N TRP A 306 19.45 -2.56 -1.11
CA TRP A 306 19.13 -3.08 0.23
C TRP A 306 19.97 -4.28 0.65
N ILE A 307 20.58 -4.98 -0.31
CA ILE A 307 21.35 -6.21 -0.09
C ILE A 307 22.82 -5.97 -0.42
N ASP A 308 23.15 -5.66 -1.68
CA ASP A 308 24.55 -5.74 -2.15
C ASP A 308 25.41 -4.53 -1.75
N ALA A 309 24.88 -3.30 -1.89
CA ALA A 309 25.63 -2.05 -1.73
C ALA A 309 25.00 -1.09 -0.69
N ARG A 310 24.32 -1.63 0.33
CA ARG A 310 23.55 -0.85 1.31
C ARG A 310 24.33 0.30 1.96
N GLU A 311 25.54 0.04 2.47
CA GLU A 311 26.32 1.07 3.17
C GLU A 311 26.73 2.22 2.25
N GLU A 312 27.05 1.91 0.99
CA GLU A 312 27.42 2.90 -0.02
C GLU A 312 26.22 3.79 -0.38
N TRP A 313 25.05 3.17 -0.56
CA TRP A 313 23.79 3.87 -0.80
C TRP A 313 23.38 4.74 0.40
N ASP A 314 23.43 4.21 1.62
CA ASP A 314 23.13 4.96 2.84
C ASP A 314 24.06 6.19 2.99
N ALA A 315 25.35 6.04 2.65
CA ALA A 315 26.31 7.13 2.67
C ALA A 315 26.01 8.18 1.57
N TRP A 316 25.67 7.73 0.36
CA TRP A 316 25.32 8.59 -0.76
C TRP A 316 24.05 9.40 -0.48
N GLU A 317 22.99 8.77 0.03
CA GLU A 317 21.72 9.44 0.37
C GLU A 317 21.91 10.48 1.47
N LYS A 318 22.70 10.16 2.51
CA LYS A 318 23.07 11.14 3.55
C LYS A 318 23.82 12.35 2.99
N VAL A 319 24.56 12.19 1.90
CA VAL A 319 25.22 13.31 1.22
C VAL A 319 24.20 14.11 0.39
N GLN A 320 23.28 13.44 -0.30
CA GLN A 320 22.22 14.12 -1.06
C GLN A 320 21.28 14.91 -0.17
N TRP A 321 20.76 14.33 0.92
CA TRP A 321 19.90 15.05 1.87
C TRP A 321 20.59 16.27 2.49
N ARG A 322 21.90 16.18 2.74
CA ARG A 322 22.68 17.35 3.19
C ARG A 322 22.73 18.45 2.14
N LYS A 323 22.88 18.10 0.87
CA LYS A 323 22.87 19.07 -0.25
C LYS A 323 21.49 19.69 -0.44
N GLU A 324 20.43 18.88 -0.46
CA GLU A 324 19.06 19.33 -0.59
C GLU A 324 18.65 20.24 0.58
N GLY A 325 19.01 19.87 1.81
CA GLY A 325 18.75 20.70 2.99
C GLY A 325 19.42 22.07 2.91
N VAL A 326 20.64 22.15 2.39
CA VAL A 326 21.33 23.42 2.13
C VAL A 326 20.62 24.22 1.04
N GLN A 327 20.21 23.58 -0.07
CA GLN A 327 19.47 24.25 -1.15
C GLN A 327 18.14 24.83 -0.67
N VAL A 328 17.36 24.08 0.11
CA VAL A 328 16.09 24.56 0.68
C VAL A 328 16.32 25.74 1.62
N GLN A 329 17.38 25.71 2.43
CA GLN A 329 17.75 26.84 3.29
C GLN A 329 18.16 28.08 2.48
N GLU A 330 18.92 27.90 1.40
CA GLU A 330 19.31 28.97 0.49
C GLU A 330 18.10 29.56 -0.26
N GLU A 331 17.18 28.72 -0.72
CA GLU A 331 15.93 29.16 -1.36
C GLU A 331 15.03 29.91 -0.39
N ALA A 332 14.87 29.40 0.85
CA ALA A 332 14.14 30.10 1.90
C ALA A 332 14.80 31.45 2.26
N ALA A 333 16.13 31.51 2.28
CA ALA A 333 16.87 32.75 2.50
C ALA A 333 16.73 33.74 1.32
N ARG A 334 16.71 33.24 0.07
CA ARG A 334 16.44 34.03 -1.14
C ARG A 334 15.00 34.55 -1.17
N GLN A 335 14.02 33.76 -0.73
CA GLN A 335 12.64 34.21 -0.60
C GLN A 335 12.51 35.28 0.50
N LYS A 336 13.13 35.08 1.67
CA LYS A 336 13.14 36.08 2.76
C LYS A 336 13.82 37.39 2.36
N SER A 337 14.93 37.34 1.61
CA SER A 337 15.60 38.55 1.11
C SER A 337 14.77 39.28 0.04
N LYS A 338 14.12 38.56 -0.89
CA LYS A 338 13.15 39.16 -1.83
C LYS A 338 11.95 39.81 -1.14
N ILE A 339 11.46 39.22 -0.04
CA ILE A 339 10.40 39.82 0.79
C ILE A 339 10.90 41.08 1.49
N ARG A 340 12.16 41.08 1.97
CA ARG A 340 12.79 42.24 2.63
C ARG A 340 13.10 43.38 1.67
N GLU A 341 13.52 43.09 0.43
CA GLU A 341 13.73 44.10 -0.63
C GLU A 341 12.41 44.71 -1.13
N ARG A 342 11.29 43.98 -1.09
CA ARG A 342 9.95 44.53 -1.38
C ARG A 342 9.40 45.42 -0.25
N ASN A 343 10.00 45.40 0.94
CA ASN A 343 9.57 46.18 2.10
C ASN A 343 10.76 46.91 2.78
N PRO A 344 11.40 47.89 2.12
CA PRO A 344 12.37 48.75 2.79
C PRO A 344 11.61 49.69 3.73
N THR A 345 11.80 49.50 5.03
CA THR A 345 11.05 50.15 6.14
C THR A 345 11.00 51.68 6.07
N ALA A 346 9.82 52.23 6.39
CA ALA A 346 9.63 53.64 6.79
C ALA A 346 10.55 54.04 7.96
N PRO A 347 11.00 55.30 8.06
CA PRO A 347 11.97 55.74 9.07
C PRO A 347 11.35 55.84 10.47
N PRO A 348 12.16 55.79 11.55
CA PRO A 348 11.66 55.78 12.92
C PRO A 348 11.05 57.12 13.32
N ALA A 349 9.83 57.09 13.86
CA ALA A 349 9.09 58.27 14.30
C ALA A 349 9.78 58.96 15.49
N GLU A 350 9.86 60.29 15.40
CA GLU A 350 10.33 61.20 16.45
C GLU A 350 9.56 61.00 17.75
N LYS A 351 10.29 60.94 18.87
CA LYS A 351 9.71 61.03 20.22
C LYS A 351 9.28 62.47 20.48
N THR A 352 7.98 62.73 20.43
CA THR A 352 7.39 63.91 21.10
C THR A 352 7.22 63.61 22.58
N ALA A 353 8.05 64.26 23.40
CA ALA A 353 7.85 64.35 24.84
C ALA A 353 6.79 65.42 25.13
N SER A 354 5.65 65.01 25.71
CA SER A 354 4.71 65.92 26.37
C SER A 354 4.88 65.81 27.87
N ALA A 355 5.20 66.93 28.50
CA ALA A 355 5.29 67.11 29.93
C ALA A 355 3.92 66.95 30.62
N THR A 356 3.91 66.24 31.74
CA THR A 356 3.34 66.67 33.03
C THR A 356 4.14 66.03 34.14
#